data_AF-A0A6J6Y1B5-F1
#
_entry.id   AF-A0A6J6Y1B5-F1
#
_cell.length_a   1.000
_cell.length_b   1.000
_cell.length_c   1.000
_cell.angle_alpha   90.00
_cell.angle_beta   90.00
_cell.angle_gamma   90.00
#
_symmetry.space_group_name_H-M   'P 1'
#
loop_
_entity.id
_entity.type
_entity.pdbx_description
1 polymer ?
#
loop_
_entity_poly.entity_id
_entity_poly.type
_entity_poly.pdbx_seq_one_letter_code
_entity_poly.pdbx_strand_id
1 'polypeptide(L)'
;MLGTDIIGPALEKIKAKHPSVGDVRGLGVFWAIELVKNRETREPLVPFNAAGADAKPMMDLAAACKERNLWPFTHFNRMHVVPPCNTPVEDIKTGLEIIDEVLDLADKHCKN
;
A
#
# COMPACT_ATOMS: atom_id res chain seq x y z
N MET A 1 -5.30 -16.28 12.23
CA MET A 1 -6.38 -15.50 11.58
C MET A 1 -5.82 -14.73 10.39
N LEU A 2 -6.65 -14.36 9.39
CA LEU A 2 -6.20 -13.65 8.18
C LEU A 2 -5.32 -12.43 8.48
N GLY A 3 -5.72 -11.61 9.45
CA GLY A 3 -4.97 -10.43 9.87
C GLY A 3 -3.60 -10.73 10.45
N THR A 4 -3.55 -11.60 11.46
CA THR A 4 -2.33 -11.87 12.26
C THR A 4 -1.36 -12.83 11.58
N ASP A 5 -1.86 -13.74 10.74
CA ASP A 5 -1.05 -14.85 10.21
C ASP A 5 -0.68 -14.62 8.74
N ILE A 6 -1.45 -13.80 8.01
CA ILE A 6 -1.28 -13.58 6.57
C ILE A 6 -1.00 -12.10 6.26
N ILE A 7 -1.98 -11.21 6.48
CA ILE A 7 -1.93 -9.81 6.04
C ILE A 7 -0.82 -9.05 6.76
N GLY A 8 -0.82 -9.03 8.10
CA GLY A 8 0.18 -8.32 8.90
C GLY A 8 1.61 -8.75 8.57
N PRO A 9 1.95 -10.05 8.66
CA PRO A 9 3.30 -10.52 8.33
C PRO A 9 3.73 -10.23 6.90
N ALA A 10 2.82 -10.28 5.91
CA ALA A 10 3.14 -9.92 4.54
C ALA A 10 3.38 -8.41 4.37
N LEU A 11 2.56 -7.57 5.01
CA LEU A 11 2.74 -6.13 5.00
C LEU A 11 4.05 -5.69 5.69
N GLU A 12 4.48 -6.38 6.73
CA GLU A 12 5.80 -6.13 7.34
C GLU A 12 6.96 -6.50 6.39
N LYS A 13 6.81 -7.56 5.58
CA LYS A 13 7.80 -7.90 4.53
C LYS A 13 7.83 -6.83 3.44
N ILE A 14 6.66 -6.39 2.99
CA ILE A 14 6.51 -5.29 2.01
C ILE A 14 7.15 -4.01 2.57
N LYS A 15 6.88 -3.68 3.83
CA LYS A 15 7.53 -2.56 4.54
C LYS A 15 9.04 -2.75 4.63
N ALA A 16 9.57 -3.96 4.80
CA ALA A 16 11.03 -4.14 4.80
C ALA A 16 11.64 -3.87 3.41
N LYS A 17 10.94 -4.26 2.34
CA LYS A 17 11.43 -4.18 0.95
C LYS A 17 11.33 -2.79 0.33
N HIS A 18 10.20 -2.09 0.48
CA HIS A 18 9.87 -0.91 -0.31
C HIS A 18 10.14 0.41 0.43
N PRO A 19 11.19 1.20 0.12
CA PRO A 19 11.52 2.43 0.85
C PRO A 19 10.37 3.42 0.97
N SER A 20 9.42 3.42 0.03
CA SER A 20 8.22 4.26 0.08
C SER A 20 7.23 3.90 1.19
N VAL A 21 7.29 2.69 1.74
CA VAL A 21 6.41 2.28 2.84
C VAL A 21 7.00 2.77 4.17
N GLY A 22 6.39 3.82 4.70
CA GLY A 22 6.77 4.40 5.99
C GLY A 22 6.23 3.60 7.16
N ASP A 23 4.98 3.12 7.05
CA ASP A 23 4.36 2.34 8.09
C ASP A 23 3.26 1.41 7.57
N VAL A 24 3.02 0.33 8.31
CA VAL A 24 1.88 -0.58 8.11
C VAL A 24 1.20 -0.80 9.44
N ARG A 25 -0.13 -0.69 9.47
CA ARG A 25 -0.90 -0.82 10.72
C ARG A 25 -2.29 -1.36 10.45
N GLY A 26 -2.81 -2.14 11.39
CA GLY A 26 -4.15 -2.71 11.26
C GLY A 26 -4.52 -3.71 12.35
N LEU A 27 -5.76 -4.16 12.29
CA LEU A 27 -6.32 -5.20 13.15
C LEU A 27 -7.36 -6.00 12.37
N GLY A 28 -7.37 -7.33 12.55
CA GLY A 28 -8.25 -8.20 11.77
C GLY A 28 -7.96 -8.07 10.28
N VAL A 29 -8.98 -7.84 9.46
CA VAL A 29 -8.82 -7.62 8.02
C VAL A 29 -8.77 -6.14 7.63
N PHE A 30 -8.63 -5.19 8.57
CA PHE A 30 -8.53 -3.78 8.26
C PHE A 30 -7.09 -3.29 8.43
N TRP A 31 -6.39 -3.09 7.33
CA TRP A 31 -5.01 -2.60 7.32
C TRP A 31 -4.81 -1.38 6.43
N ALA A 32 -3.82 -0.56 6.78
CA ALA A 32 -3.38 0.58 6.02
C ALA A 32 -1.86 0.53 5.80
N ILE A 33 -1.45 0.92 4.59
CA ILE A 33 -0.07 1.12 4.16
C ILE A 33 0.11 2.63 4.00
N GLU A 34 1.01 3.23 4.77
CA GLU A 34 1.34 4.65 4.70
C GLU A 34 2.57 4.87 3.83
N LEU A 35 2.40 5.68 2.78
CA LEU A 35 3.44 5.96 1.81
C LEU A 35 4.12 7.30 2.08
N VAL A 36 5.44 7.30 2.06
CA VAL A 36 6.32 8.44 2.35
C VAL A 36 7.40 8.54 1.28
N LYS A 37 8.00 9.73 1.13
CA LYS A 37 9.20 9.92 0.30
C LYS A 37 10.50 9.65 1.06
N ASN A 38 10.42 9.71 2.39
CA ASN A 38 11.55 9.45 3.29
C ASN A 38 11.02 8.93 4.63
N ARG A 39 11.59 7.81 5.10
CA ARG A 39 11.15 7.14 6.33
C ARG A 39 11.57 7.85 7.60
N GLU A 40 12.71 8.53 7.58
CA GLU A 40 13.24 9.26 8.74
C GLU A 40 12.42 10.52 9.01
N THR A 41 12.16 11.31 7.97
CA THR A 41 11.38 12.56 8.08
C THR A 41 9.88 12.32 8.11
N ARG A 42 9.45 11.15 7.62
CA ARG A 42 8.04 10.79 7.37
C ARG A 42 7.34 11.77 6.43
N GLU A 43 8.07 12.40 5.50
CA GLU A 43 7.47 13.26 4.47
C GLU A 43 6.47 12.42 3.64
N PRO A 44 5.17 12.77 3.61
CA PRO A 44 4.18 12.01 2.86
C PRO A 44 4.50 11.93 1.36
N LEU A 45 4.15 10.79 0.72
CA LEU A 45 4.35 10.61 -0.72
C LEU A 45 3.69 11.72 -1.55
N VAL A 46 2.50 12.16 -1.12
CA VAL A 46 1.75 13.27 -1.69
C VAL A 46 1.30 14.23 -0.57
N PRO A 47 1.16 15.55 -0.83
CA PRO A 47 0.64 16.51 0.13
C PRO A 47 -0.73 16.13 0.70
N PHE A 48 -1.06 16.69 1.87
CA PHE A 48 -2.41 16.56 2.42
C PHE A 48 -3.44 17.11 1.43
N ASN A 49 -4.48 16.32 1.15
CA ASN A 49 -5.54 16.68 0.21
C ASN A 49 -5.03 17.09 -1.19
N ALA A 50 -3.96 16.43 -1.65
CA ALA A 50 -3.42 16.62 -2.99
C ALA A 50 -4.48 16.40 -4.08
N ALA A 51 -4.40 17.18 -5.15
CA ALA A 51 -5.27 17.08 -6.33
C ALA A 51 -4.43 17.28 -7.61
N GLY A 52 -5.00 16.87 -8.75
CA GLY A 52 -4.34 17.04 -10.05
C GLY A 52 -2.96 16.37 -10.11
N ALA A 53 -1.95 17.15 -10.51
CA ALA A 53 -0.58 16.65 -10.67
C ALA A 53 0.04 16.15 -9.34
N ASP A 54 -0.29 16.79 -8.22
CA ASP A 54 0.26 16.42 -6.91
C ASP A 54 -0.29 15.07 -6.41
N ALA A 55 -1.48 14.68 -6.86
CA ALA A 55 -2.07 13.38 -6.54
C ALA A 55 -1.61 12.26 -7.48
N LYS A 56 -0.87 12.58 -8.56
CA LYS A 56 -0.53 11.63 -9.63
C LYS A 56 0.16 10.36 -9.11
N PRO A 57 1.13 10.40 -8.17
CA PRO A 57 1.75 9.18 -7.66
C PRO A 57 0.73 8.17 -7.09
N MET A 58 -0.26 8.65 -6.34
CA MET A 58 -1.31 7.79 -5.77
C MET A 58 -2.31 7.30 -6.84
N MET A 59 -2.60 8.14 -7.84
CA MET A 59 -3.47 7.74 -8.96
C MET A 59 -2.81 6.65 -9.82
N ASP A 60 -1.50 6.77 -10.08
CA ASP A 60 -0.74 5.79 -10.83
C ASP A 60 -0.69 4.44 -10.11
N LEU A 61 -0.49 4.42 -8.79
CA LEU A 61 -0.57 3.20 -7.99
C LEU A 61 -1.96 2.55 -8.08
N ALA A 62 -3.02 3.34 -7.88
CA ALA A 62 -4.38 2.82 -7.97
C ALA A 62 -4.71 2.28 -9.37
N ALA A 63 -4.26 2.95 -10.43
CA ALA A 63 -4.42 2.50 -11.81
C ALA A 63 -3.66 1.18 -12.06
N ALA A 64 -2.40 1.08 -11.63
CA ALA A 64 -1.58 -0.11 -11.80
C ALA A 64 -2.13 -1.34 -11.05
N CYS A 65 -2.74 -1.14 -9.88
CA CYS A 65 -3.48 -2.20 -9.19
C CYS A 65 -4.71 -2.64 -10.01
N LYS A 66 -5.49 -1.70 -10.54
CA LYS A 66 -6.71 -2.00 -11.33
C LYS A 66 -6.40 -2.75 -12.61
N GLU A 67 -5.31 -2.40 -13.30
CA GLU A 67 -4.80 -3.13 -14.47
C GLU A 67 -4.45 -4.58 -14.15
N ARG A 68 -4.11 -4.88 -12.89
CA ARG A 68 -3.83 -6.23 -12.36
C ARG A 68 -5.05 -6.86 -11.67
N ASN A 69 -6.25 -6.31 -11.88
CA ASN A 69 -7.51 -6.75 -11.27
C ASN A 69 -7.61 -6.60 -9.74
N LEU A 70 -6.85 -5.68 -9.14
CA LEU A 70 -6.96 -5.34 -7.72
C LEU A 70 -7.57 -3.94 -7.53
N TRP A 71 -8.59 -3.82 -6.66
CA TRP A 71 -9.26 -2.56 -6.36
C TRP A 71 -8.95 -2.06 -4.94
N PRO A 72 -7.80 -1.40 -4.71
CA PRO A 72 -7.50 -0.82 -3.41
C PRO A 72 -8.29 0.46 -3.18
N PHE A 73 -8.59 0.75 -1.91
CA PHE A 73 -9.00 2.08 -1.49
C PHE A 73 -7.77 2.92 -1.14
N THR A 74 -7.65 4.10 -1.76
CA THR A 74 -6.60 5.07 -1.45
C THR A 74 -7.20 6.31 -0.79
N HIS A 75 -6.50 6.85 0.20
CA HIS A 75 -6.89 8.09 0.88
C HIS A 75 -5.65 8.88 1.27
N PHE A 76 -5.46 10.03 0.61
CA PHE A 76 -4.21 10.79 0.63
C PHE A 76 -3.02 9.86 0.32
N ASN A 77 -1.99 9.84 1.16
CA ASN A 77 -0.81 9.01 1.01
C ASN A 77 -0.97 7.57 1.54
N ARG A 78 -2.21 7.07 1.70
CA ARG A 78 -2.46 5.72 2.22
C ARG A 78 -3.18 4.84 1.23
N MET A 79 -2.77 3.57 1.17
CA MET A 79 -3.49 2.49 0.53
C MET A 79 -4.04 1.54 1.61
N HIS A 80 -5.23 1.00 1.43
CA HIS A 80 -5.87 0.13 2.43
C HIS A 80 -6.04 -1.29 1.91
N VAL A 81 -5.72 -2.26 2.77
CA VAL A 81 -5.94 -3.70 2.56
C VAL A 81 -7.09 -4.09 3.46
N VAL A 82 -8.29 -4.10 2.88
CA VAL A 82 -9.56 -4.37 3.59
C VAL A 82 -10.42 -5.37 2.83
N PRO A 83 -9.95 -6.62 2.66
CA PRO A 83 -10.74 -7.64 1.98
C PRO A 83 -11.96 -8.04 2.83
N PRO A 84 -12.99 -8.64 2.21
CA PRO A 84 -14.03 -9.35 2.93
C PRO A 84 -13.47 -10.33 3.98
N CYS A 85 -14.16 -10.47 5.12
CA CYS A 85 -13.68 -11.31 6.22
C CYS A 85 -13.56 -12.80 5.86
N ASN A 86 -14.19 -13.24 4.77
CA ASN A 86 -14.21 -14.60 4.26
C ASN A 86 -13.39 -14.80 2.99
N THR A 87 -12.55 -13.83 2.60
CA THR A 87 -11.72 -13.95 1.39
C THR A 87 -10.77 -15.14 1.51
N PRO A 88 -10.67 -16.00 0.46
CA PRO A 88 -9.71 -17.09 0.42
C PRO A 88 -8.27 -16.61 0.64
N VAL A 89 -7.47 -17.42 1.31
CA VAL A 89 -6.06 -17.08 1.61
C VAL A 89 -5.24 -16.82 0.36
N GLU A 90 -5.47 -17.60 -0.70
CA GLU A 90 -4.73 -17.45 -1.97
C GLU A 90 -5.08 -16.15 -2.70
N ASP A 91 -6.34 -15.69 -2.61
CA ASP A 91 -6.74 -14.39 -3.17
C ASP A 91 -6.09 -13.24 -2.39
N ILE A 92 -5.97 -13.37 -1.07
CA ILE A 92 -5.27 -12.38 -0.23
C ILE A 92 -3.79 -12.30 -0.60
N LYS A 93 -3.13 -13.46 -0.75
CA LYS A 93 -1.72 -13.51 -1.18
C LYS A 93 -1.55 -12.88 -2.57
N THR A 94 -2.42 -13.22 -3.52
CA THR A 94 -2.41 -12.65 -4.87
C THR A 94 -2.55 -11.13 -4.83
N GLY A 95 -3.48 -10.60 -4.03
CA GLY A 95 -3.64 -9.16 -3.85
C GLY A 95 -2.42 -8.49 -3.21
N LEU A 96 -1.78 -9.15 -2.24
CA LEU A 96 -0.56 -8.64 -1.59
C LEU A 96 0.65 -8.66 -2.53
N GLU A 97 0.78 -9.67 -3.39
CA GLU A 97 1.80 -9.74 -4.44
C GLU A 97 1.62 -8.60 -5.46
N ILE A 98 0.38 -8.32 -5.88
CA ILE A 98 0.08 -7.17 -6.75
C ILE A 98 0.48 -5.85 -6.07
N ILE A 99 0.20 -5.69 -4.77
CA ILE A 99 0.59 -4.48 -4.03
C ILE A 99 2.12 -4.36 -3.98
N ASP A 100 2.82 -5.46 -3.67
CA ASP A 100 4.28 -5.52 -3.64
C ASP A 100 4.90 -5.06 -4.97
N GLU A 101 4.41 -5.57 -6.10
CA GLU A 101 4.89 -5.14 -7.43
C GLU A 101 4.59 -3.66 -7.73
N VAL A 102 3.39 -3.20 -7.40
CA VAL A 102 2.95 -1.84 -7.75
C VAL A 102 3.70 -0.78 -6.92
N LEU A 103 4.16 -1.12 -5.72
CA LEU A 103 4.94 -0.21 -4.87
C LEU A 103 6.30 0.18 -5.45
N ASP A 104 6.83 -0.56 -6.43
CA ASP A 104 8.00 -0.13 -7.21
C ASP A 104 7.79 1.23 -7.90
N LEU A 105 6.54 1.61 -8.18
CA LEU A 105 6.21 2.95 -8.69
C LEU A 105 6.39 4.03 -7.62
N ALA A 106 5.98 3.76 -6.39
CA ALA A 106 6.11 4.69 -5.27
C ALA A 106 7.57 4.87 -4.85
N ASP A 107 8.37 3.80 -4.92
CA ASP A 107 9.79 3.82 -4.56
C ASP A 107 10.60 4.78 -5.41
N LYS A 108 10.21 5.02 -6.67
CA LYS A 108 10.85 6.01 -7.57
C LYS A 108 10.76 7.45 -7.06
N HIS A 109 9.85 7.73 -6.12
CA HIS A 109 9.71 9.04 -5.49
C HIS A 109 10.51 9.18 -4.20
N CYS A 110 11.15 8.11 -3.73
CA CYS A 110 11.99 8.15 -2.55
C CYS A 110 13.38 8.71 -2.90
N LYS A 111 13.93 9.49 -1.97
CA LYS A 111 15.33 9.92 -2.05
C LYS A 111 16.16 8.94 -1.24
N ASN A 112 17.17 8.35 -1.87
CA ASN A 112 18.21 7.58 -1.16
C ASN A 112 18.99 8.48 -0.20
#